data_AF-A0A392MHA9-F1
#
_entry.id   AF-A0A392MHA9-F1
#
_cell.length_a   1.000
_cell.length_b   1.000
_cell.length_c   1.000
_cell.angle_alpha   90.00
_cell.angle_beta   90.00
_cell.angle_gamma   90.00
#
_symmetry.space_group_name_H-M   'P 1'
#
loop_
_entity.id
_entity.type
_entity.pdbx_description
1 polymer ?
#
loop_
_entity_poly.entity_id
_entity_poly.type
_entity_poly.pdbx_seq_one_letter_code
_entity_poly.pdbx_strand_id
1 'polypeptide(L)'
;MLADMAHISGLVAAGVIPSPFDYADVVTTTTHKSLRGPRGAMIFFRKGVKEINKKGQEVLYDYEDRINQAVFPGLQGGPHNHTITGLAVALKQAMTPEFKNYQKQVLSNSSTFAQSLLEKGYDLVSGGTENHLVLVNLRNKGIDGSRVEKVLESVHIAANKNTVPGDVSA
;
A
#
# COMPACT_ATOMS: atom_id res chain seq x y z
N MET A 1 -4.64 3.11 16.54
CA MET A 1 -4.84 3.32 15.09
C MET A 1 -3.97 2.33 14.32
N LEU A 2 -4.58 1.56 13.41
CA LEU A 2 -3.88 0.68 12.46
C LEU A 2 -3.78 1.39 11.11
N ALA A 3 -2.60 1.41 10.51
CA ALA A 3 -2.42 1.76 9.11
C ALA A 3 -2.01 0.53 8.30
N ASP A 4 -2.81 0.16 7.29
CA ASP A 4 -2.39 -0.82 6.29
C ASP A 4 -1.79 -0.09 5.09
N MET A 5 -0.47 -0.19 4.93
CA MET A 5 0.27 0.48 3.86
C MET A 5 0.64 -0.48 2.72
N ALA A 6 -0.03 -1.62 2.56
CA ALA A 6 0.31 -2.65 1.58
C ALA A 6 0.55 -2.12 0.15
N HIS A 7 -0.28 -1.18 -0.31
CA HIS A 7 -0.15 -0.62 -1.65
C HIS A 7 1.00 0.39 -1.78
N ILE A 8 1.39 1.07 -0.70
CA ILE A 8 2.27 2.25 -0.74
C ILE A 8 3.58 2.07 0.03
N SER A 9 3.86 0.88 0.59
CA SER A 9 5.04 0.65 1.42
C SER A 9 6.36 0.94 0.73
N GLY A 10 6.46 0.74 -0.59
CA GLY A 10 7.64 1.16 -1.36
C GLY A 10 7.79 2.67 -1.45
N LEU A 11 6.68 3.39 -1.64
CA LEU A 11 6.67 4.87 -1.69
C LEU A 11 7.06 5.46 -0.32
N VAL A 12 6.54 4.88 0.77
CA VAL A 12 6.89 5.24 2.14
C VAL A 12 8.37 4.97 2.41
N ALA A 13 8.87 3.77 2.06
CA ALA A 13 10.28 3.41 2.26
C ALA A 13 11.25 4.33 1.52
N ALA A 14 10.87 4.81 0.33
CA ALA A 14 11.65 5.78 -0.44
C ALA A 14 11.54 7.24 0.07
N GLY A 15 10.62 7.52 1.01
CA GLY A 15 10.36 8.86 1.52
C GLY A 15 9.87 9.82 0.43
N VAL A 16 9.02 9.33 -0.48
CA VAL A 16 8.42 10.14 -1.56
C VAL A 16 6.96 10.51 -1.29
N ILE A 17 6.36 9.96 -0.23
CA ILE A 17 5.05 10.31 0.30
C ILE A 17 5.12 10.36 1.85
N PRO A 18 4.14 10.98 2.54
CA PRO A 18 4.09 10.99 4.00
C PRO A 18 4.07 9.58 4.62
N SER A 19 4.68 9.46 5.80
CA SER A 19 4.82 8.19 6.49
C SER A 19 3.64 7.95 7.44
N PRO A 20 2.96 6.79 7.39
CA PRO A 20 1.94 6.47 8.40
C PRO A 20 2.54 6.22 9.79
N PHE A 21 3.85 5.98 9.89
CA PHE A 21 4.53 5.71 11.16
C PHE A 21 4.55 6.92 12.11
N ASP A 22 4.34 8.14 11.59
CA ASP A 22 4.29 9.36 12.40
C ASP A 22 3.08 9.39 13.34
N TYR A 23 2.03 8.64 12.99
CA TYR A 23 0.73 8.68 13.71
C TYR A 23 0.25 7.29 14.16
N ALA A 24 0.57 6.24 13.42
CA ALA A 24 0.01 4.92 13.67
C ALA A 24 0.62 4.24 14.91
N ASP A 25 -0.23 3.46 15.60
CA ASP A 25 0.18 2.56 16.69
C ASP A 25 0.76 1.26 16.13
N VAL A 26 0.13 0.75 15.07
CA VAL A 26 0.46 -0.48 14.37
C VAL A 26 0.42 -0.20 12.87
N VAL A 27 1.39 -0.70 12.13
CA VAL A 27 1.45 -0.60 10.66
C VAL A 27 1.59 -2.00 10.08
N THR A 28 0.66 -2.40 9.21
CA THR A 28 0.75 -3.65 8.46
C THR A 28 1.12 -3.38 7.01
N THR A 29 1.79 -4.32 6.38
CA THR A 29 2.08 -4.22 4.94
C THR A 29 2.33 -5.58 4.31
N THR A 30 1.97 -5.69 3.03
CA THR A 30 2.48 -6.77 2.17
C THR A 30 3.85 -6.42 1.60
N THR A 31 4.69 -7.42 1.36
CA THR A 31 6.07 -7.19 0.90
C THR A 31 6.26 -7.20 -0.62
N HIS A 32 5.24 -7.56 -1.40
CA HIS A 32 5.35 -7.82 -2.84
C HIS A 32 4.88 -6.71 -3.78
N LYS A 33 4.11 -5.74 -3.29
CA LYS A 33 3.52 -4.68 -4.12
C LYS A 33 4.56 -3.60 -4.44
N SER A 34 4.33 -2.34 -4.04
CA SER A 34 5.27 -1.26 -4.30
C SER A 34 6.64 -1.47 -3.63
N LEU A 35 6.73 -2.29 -2.57
CA LEU A 35 8.01 -2.69 -1.96
C LEU A 35 8.83 -3.65 -2.84
N ARG A 36 8.21 -4.33 -3.81
CA ARG A 36 8.87 -5.17 -4.83
C ARG A 36 9.68 -6.37 -4.28
N GLY A 37 9.26 -6.92 -3.15
CA GLY A 37 9.82 -8.14 -2.55
C GLY A 37 9.01 -9.42 -2.83
N PRO A 38 9.28 -10.52 -2.12
CA PRO A 38 8.51 -11.76 -2.24
C PRO A 38 7.10 -11.62 -1.66
N ARG A 39 6.21 -12.59 -1.94
CA ARG A 39 4.90 -12.67 -1.27
C ARG A 39 5.08 -13.01 0.21
N GLY A 40 4.77 -12.03 1.05
CA GLY A 40 4.84 -12.08 2.51
C GLY A 40 4.25 -10.81 3.11
N ALA A 41 4.39 -10.64 4.42
CA ALA A 41 3.89 -9.48 5.16
C ALA A 41 4.82 -9.10 6.32
N MET A 42 4.68 -7.86 6.81
CA MET A 42 5.30 -7.38 8.04
C MET A 42 4.25 -6.69 8.91
N ILE A 43 4.42 -6.80 10.22
CA ILE A 43 3.63 -6.09 11.23
C ILE A 43 4.61 -5.26 12.07
N PHE A 44 4.48 -3.95 11.98
CA PHE A 44 5.23 -3.01 12.82
C PHE A 44 4.33 -2.53 13.95
N PHE A 45 4.91 -2.29 15.12
CA PHE A 45 4.18 -1.82 16.29
C PHE A 45 5.04 -0.89 17.14
N ARG A 46 4.38 0.06 17.81
CA ARG A 46 5.02 0.95 18.78
C ARG A 46 5.47 0.17 20.02
N LYS A 47 6.61 0.60 20.58
CA LYS A 47 7.19 0.12 21.84
C LYS A 47 7.57 1.31 22.71
N GLY A 48 7.75 1.08 24.01
CA GLY A 48 8.19 2.10 24.97
C GLY A 48 7.04 2.90 25.56
N VAL A 49 7.32 4.11 26.03
CA VAL A 49 6.35 4.98 26.70
C VAL A 49 5.36 5.56 25.68
N LYS A 50 4.07 5.36 25.94
CA LYS A 50 2.97 5.95 25.19
C LYS A 50 2.64 7.35 25.69
N GLU A 51 2.46 7.47 26.99
CA GLU A 51 2.07 8.72 27.65
C GLU A 51 2.46 8.71 29.12
N ILE A 52 2.45 9.89 29.74
CA ILE A 52 2.50 10.03 31.20
C ILE A 52 1.06 10.32 31.65
N ASN A 53 0.53 9.47 32.52
CA ASN A 53 -0.84 9.63 32.99
C ASN A 53 -0.96 10.81 33.97
N LYS A 54 -2.19 11.14 34.38
CA LYS A 54 -2.48 12.24 35.32
C LYS A 54 -1.80 12.10 36.70
N LYS A 55 -1.29 10.91 37.03
CA LYS A 55 -0.57 10.61 38.28
C LYS A 55 0.95 10.70 38.10
N GLY A 56 1.45 11.15 36.95
CA GLY A 56 2.87 11.21 36.65
C GLY A 56 3.51 9.85 36.37
N GLN A 57 2.72 8.81 36.10
CA GLN A 57 3.24 7.46 35.84
C GLN A 57 3.31 7.20 34.34
N GLU A 58 4.39 6.55 33.90
CA GLU A 58 4.54 6.10 32.53
C GLU A 58 3.53 5.00 32.20
N VAL A 59 2.85 5.16 31.07
CA VAL A 59 2.01 4.14 30.46
C VAL A 59 2.76 3.62 29.25
N LEU A 60 3.08 2.33 29.25
CA LEU A 60 3.79 1.69 28.15
C LEU A 60 2.84 1.21 27.05
N TYR A 61 3.34 1.14 25.83
CA TYR A 61 2.70 0.38 24.77
C TYR A 61 2.72 -1.11 25.09
N ASP A 62 1.61 -1.79 24.83
CA ASP A 62 1.41 -3.22 25.08
C ASP A 62 1.06 -3.97 23.79
N TYR A 63 1.89 -3.77 22.75
CA TYR A 63 1.67 -4.34 21.43
C TYR A 63 2.61 -5.49 21.09
N GLU A 64 3.88 -5.40 21.50
CA GLU A 64 4.93 -6.35 21.08
C GLU A 64 4.58 -7.79 21.43
N ASP A 65 4.38 -8.09 22.72
CA ASP A 65 4.12 -9.46 23.17
C ASP A 65 2.79 -9.97 22.61
N ARG A 66 1.75 -9.13 22.63
CA ARG A 66 0.42 -9.49 22.12
C ARG A 66 0.45 -9.84 20.63
N ILE A 67 1.12 -9.04 19.81
CA ILE A 67 1.21 -9.27 18.36
C ILE A 67 2.08 -10.49 18.07
N ASN A 68 3.25 -10.60 18.68
CA ASN A 68 4.14 -11.74 18.47
C ASN A 68 3.47 -13.06 18.89
N GLN A 69 2.81 -13.09 20.05
CA GLN A 69 2.09 -14.27 20.55
C GLN A 69 0.87 -14.63 19.69
N ALA A 70 0.18 -13.62 19.14
CA ALA A 70 -0.92 -13.85 18.20
C ALA A 70 -0.42 -14.48 16.89
N VAL A 71 0.76 -14.07 16.39
CA VAL A 71 1.38 -14.70 15.21
C VAL A 71 1.80 -16.13 15.54
N PHE A 72 2.59 -16.33 16.60
CA PHE A 72 3.00 -17.63 17.09
C PHE A 72 3.06 -17.62 18.62
N PRO A 73 2.41 -18.54 19.33
CA PRO A 73 1.77 -19.77 18.82
C PRO A 73 0.30 -19.61 18.42
N GLY A 74 -0.25 -18.40 18.38
CA GLY A 74 -1.69 -18.17 18.22
C GLY A 74 -2.29 -18.66 16.89
N LEU A 75 -1.75 -18.19 15.75
CA LEU A 75 -2.37 -18.40 14.43
C LEU A 75 -1.48 -19.14 13.42
N GLN A 76 -0.16 -19.08 13.56
CA GLN A 76 0.79 -19.75 12.66
C GLN A 76 1.67 -20.74 13.43
N GLY A 77 2.28 -21.66 12.69
CA GLY A 77 3.30 -22.61 13.17
C GLY A 77 4.71 -22.21 12.72
N GLY A 78 5.38 -23.11 11.99
CA GLY A 78 6.76 -22.91 11.53
C GLY A 78 6.92 -21.73 10.54
N PRO A 79 7.96 -20.90 10.68
CA PRO A 79 8.19 -19.76 9.79
C PRO A 79 8.69 -20.17 8.40
N HIS A 80 8.28 -19.43 7.37
CA HIS A 80 8.75 -19.62 5.99
C HIS A 80 10.10 -18.92 5.76
N ASN A 81 11.18 -19.52 6.28
CA ASN A 81 12.51 -18.90 6.29
C ASN A 81 13.03 -18.50 4.91
N HIS A 82 12.74 -19.26 3.85
CA HIS A 82 13.12 -18.90 2.48
C HIS A 82 12.51 -17.56 2.03
N THR A 83 11.25 -17.30 2.38
CA THR A 83 10.58 -16.01 2.12
C THR A 83 11.16 -14.89 2.99
N ILE A 84 11.45 -15.18 4.27
CA ILE A 84 12.06 -14.19 5.19
C ILE A 84 13.45 -13.77 4.67
N THR A 85 14.26 -14.71 4.19
CA THR A 85 15.55 -14.42 3.55
C THR A 85 15.39 -13.55 2.30
N GLY A 86 14.44 -13.89 1.41
CA GLY A 86 14.13 -13.07 0.23
C GLY A 86 13.63 -11.67 0.58
N LEU A 87 12.88 -11.52 1.67
CA LEU A 87 12.42 -10.24 2.18
C LEU A 87 13.61 -9.37 2.64
N ALA A 88 14.58 -9.93 3.35
CA ALA A 88 15.77 -9.19 3.76
C ALA A 88 16.54 -8.60 2.57
N VAL A 89 16.62 -9.35 1.45
CA VAL A 89 17.21 -8.85 0.20
C VAL A 89 16.41 -7.66 -0.37
N ALA A 90 15.08 -7.77 -0.42
CA ALA A 90 14.22 -6.69 -0.91
C ALA A 90 14.29 -5.44 -0.04
N LEU A 91 14.35 -5.59 1.28
CA LEU A 91 14.52 -4.48 2.22
C LEU A 91 15.86 -3.77 2.02
N LYS A 92 16.94 -4.52 1.76
CA LYS A 92 18.24 -3.92 1.40
C LYS A 92 18.15 -3.12 0.10
N GLN A 93 17.44 -3.61 -0.91
CA GLN A 93 17.22 -2.88 -2.16
C GLN A 93 16.40 -1.60 -1.91
N ALA A 94 15.41 -1.64 -1.03
CA ALA A 94 14.55 -0.48 -0.74
C ALA A 94 15.30 0.72 -0.13
N MET A 95 16.47 0.49 0.46
CA MET A 95 17.32 1.53 1.07
C MET A 95 18.25 2.24 0.08
N THR A 96 18.30 1.82 -1.19
CA THR A 96 19.26 2.39 -2.14
C THR A 96 18.74 3.66 -2.82
N PRO A 97 19.63 4.57 -3.28
CA PRO A 97 19.23 5.74 -4.07
C PRO A 97 18.47 5.38 -5.34
N GLU A 98 18.82 4.27 -6.00
CA GLU A 98 18.15 3.79 -7.21
C GLU A 98 16.70 3.42 -6.93
N PHE A 99 16.40 2.82 -5.77
CA PHE A 99 15.03 2.52 -5.38
C PHE A 99 14.23 3.79 -5.12
N LYS A 100 14.83 4.80 -4.49
CA LYS A 100 14.18 6.11 -4.32
C LYS A 100 13.87 6.76 -5.67
N ASN A 101 14.80 6.73 -6.61
CA ASN A 101 14.57 7.25 -7.97
C ASN A 101 13.49 6.47 -8.71
N TYR A 102 13.46 5.13 -8.56
CA TYR A 102 12.39 4.29 -9.08
C TYR A 102 11.03 4.72 -8.54
N GLN A 103 10.88 4.92 -7.24
CA GLN A 103 9.59 5.33 -6.65
C GLN A 103 9.16 6.76 -7.06
N LYS A 104 10.10 7.69 -7.23
CA LYS A 104 9.80 9.00 -7.83
C LYS A 104 9.26 8.85 -9.25
N GLN A 105 9.85 7.96 -10.05
CA GLN A 105 9.39 7.70 -11.41
C GLN A 105 7.99 7.08 -11.41
N VAL A 106 7.66 6.20 -10.45
CA VAL A 106 6.31 5.64 -10.28
C VAL A 106 5.28 6.77 -10.09
N LEU A 107 5.54 7.73 -9.21
CA LEU A 107 4.64 8.88 -9.00
C LEU A 107 4.54 9.76 -10.26
N SER A 108 5.67 10.07 -10.90
CA SER A 108 5.69 10.86 -12.14
C SER A 108 4.87 10.19 -13.24
N ASN A 109 5.04 8.88 -13.43
CA ASN A 109 4.29 8.13 -14.44
C ASN A 109 2.79 8.12 -14.13
N SER A 110 2.41 7.92 -12.87
CA SER A 110 1.01 7.93 -12.44
C SER A 110 0.35 9.29 -12.69
N SER A 111 1.06 10.39 -12.38
CA SER A 111 0.61 11.76 -12.65
C SER A 111 0.43 12.03 -14.15
N THR A 112 1.42 11.66 -14.97
CA THR A 112 1.33 11.81 -16.43
C THR A 112 0.21 10.95 -17.02
N PHE A 113 0.01 9.74 -16.51
CA PHE A 113 -1.06 8.85 -16.93
C PHE A 113 -2.44 9.42 -16.59
N ALA A 114 -2.62 9.95 -15.38
CA ALA A 114 -3.83 10.65 -14.96
C ALA A 114 -4.14 11.84 -15.88
N GLN A 115 -3.14 12.70 -16.12
CA GLN A 115 -3.30 13.86 -17.00
C GLN A 115 -3.70 13.45 -18.43
N SER A 116 -3.05 12.42 -18.97
CA SER A 116 -3.35 11.90 -20.32
C SER A 116 -4.78 11.35 -20.44
N LEU A 117 -5.33 10.78 -19.36
CA LEU A 117 -6.71 10.30 -19.31
C LEU A 117 -7.70 11.46 -19.25
N LEU A 118 -7.42 12.48 -18.42
CA LEU A 118 -8.23 13.70 -18.32
C LEU A 118 -8.29 14.44 -19.66
N GLU A 119 -7.16 14.59 -20.37
CA GLU A 119 -7.11 15.20 -21.71
C GLU A 119 -7.92 14.44 -22.76
N LYS A 120 -8.10 13.12 -22.57
CA LYS A 120 -8.97 12.27 -23.39
C LYS A 120 -10.44 12.26 -22.91
N GLY A 121 -10.76 13.11 -21.94
CA GLY A 121 -12.11 13.31 -21.40
C GLY A 121 -12.62 12.14 -20.56
N TYR A 122 -11.73 11.36 -19.93
CA TYR A 122 -12.13 10.40 -18.90
C TYR A 122 -12.26 11.10 -17.54
N ASP A 123 -13.21 10.64 -16.73
CA ASP A 123 -13.34 11.11 -15.35
C ASP A 123 -12.46 10.25 -14.43
N LEU A 124 -11.75 10.89 -13.50
CA LEU A 124 -11.01 10.20 -12.45
C LEU A 124 -11.73 10.41 -11.11
N VAL A 125 -11.91 9.34 -10.35
CA VAL A 125 -12.38 9.47 -8.96
C VAL A 125 -11.36 10.31 -8.20
N SER A 126 -11.85 11.30 -7.43
CA SER A 126 -11.06 12.36 -6.77
C SER A 126 -10.40 13.40 -7.69
N GLY A 127 -10.55 13.28 -9.02
CA GLY A 127 -10.05 14.25 -10.01
C GLY A 127 -8.58 14.07 -10.40
N GLY A 128 -7.84 13.13 -9.80
CA GLY A 128 -6.42 12.92 -10.08
C GLY A 128 -5.82 11.76 -9.30
N THR A 129 -4.52 11.86 -9.00
CA THR A 129 -3.79 10.91 -8.16
C THR A 129 -2.61 11.58 -7.47
N GLU A 130 -2.33 11.13 -6.24
CA GLU A 130 -1.13 11.49 -5.47
C GLU A 130 -0.27 10.26 -5.15
N ASN A 131 -0.57 9.12 -5.76
CA ASN A 131 0.11 7.85 -5.52
C ASN A 131 0.33 7.06 -6.82
N HIS A 132 0.53 5.74 -6.72
CA HIS A 132 0.90 4.85 -7.83
C HIS A 132 -0.27 4.33 -8.67
N LEU A 133 -1.52 4.75 -8.42
CA LEU A 133 -2.68 4.29 -9.19
C LEU A 133 -3.64 5.44 -9.56
N VAL A 134 -4.52 5.17 -10.51
CA VAL A 134 -5.67 6.02 -10.85
C VAL A 134 -6.93 5.17 -10.84
N LEU A 135 -8.09 5.80 -10.58
CA LEU A 135 -9.39 5.14 -10.65
C LEU A 135 -10.26 5.85 -11.68
N VAL A 136 -10.43 5.24 -12.84
CA VAL A 136 -11.22 5.79 -13.96
C VAL A 136 -12.70 5.48 -13.75
N ASN A 137 -13.52 6.53 -13.76
CA ASN A 137 -14.97 6.42 -13.78
C ASN A 137 -15.47 6.46 -15.23
N LEU A 138 -16.00 5.33 -15.70
CA LEU A 138 -16.43 5.15 -17.10
C LEU A 138 -17.88 5.57 -17.36
N ARG A 139 -18.63 6.05 -16.36
CA ARG A 139 -20.05 6.39 -16.52
C ARG A 139 -20.29 7.47 -17.57
N ASN A 140 -19.43 8.49 -17.65
CA ASN A 140 -19.52 9.53 -18.68
C ASN A 140 -19.28 9.00 -20.11
N LYS A 141 -18.67 7.81 -20.24
CA LYS A 141 -18.46 7.10 -21.51
C LYS A 141 -19.58 6.10 -21.82
N GLY A 142 -20.58 5.93 -20.95
CA GLY A 142 -21.71 5.04 -21.17
C GLY A 142 -21.34 3.55 -21.22
N ILE A 143 -20.22 3.14 -20.64
CA ILE A 143 -19.76 1.75 -20.58
C ILE A 143 -19.29 1.40 -19.16
N ASP A 144 -19.45 0.14 -18.74
CA ASP A 144 -19.00 -0.32 -17.43
C ASP A 144 -17.58 -0.91 -17.45
N GLY A 145 -16.98 -1.02 -16.27
CA GLY A 145 -15.65 -1.59 -16.10
C GLY A 145 -15.57 -3.05 -16.52
N SER A 146 -16.65 -3.83 -16.40
CA SER A 146 -16.68 -5.26 -16.78
C SER A 146 -16.50 -5.47 -18.28
N ARG A 147 -17.14 -4.65 -19.11
CA ARG A 147 -16.94 -4.68 -20.57
C ARG A 147 -15.56 -4.19 -20.96
N VAL A 148 -15.10 -3.08 -20.37
CA VAL A 148 -13.79 -2.50 -20.69
C VAL A 148 -12.65 -3.45 -20.30
N GLU A 149 -12.67 -4.02 -19.10
CA GLU A 149 -11.68 -5.00 -18.61
C GLU A 149 -11.51 -6.17 -19.59
N LYS A 150 -12.61 -6.74 -20.11
CA LYS A 150 -12.54 -7.84 -21.08
C LYS A 150 -11.90 -7.45 -22.42
N VAL A 151 -12.17 -6.23 -22.90
CA VAL A 151 -11.57 -5.72 -24.13
C VAL A 151 -10.10 -5.40 -23.92
N LEU A 152 -9.73 -4.84 -22.76
CA LEU A 152 -8.33 -4.60 -22.41
C LEU A 152 -7.55 -5.92 -22.34
N GLU A 153 -8.10 -6.94 -21.69
CA GLU A 153 -7.51 -8.27 -21.61
C GLU A 153 -7.30 -8.89 -23.00
N SER A 154 -8.28 -8.77 -23.91
CA SER A 154 -8.17 -9.33 -25.26
C SER A 154 -7.10 -8.66 -26.14
N VAL A 155 -6.60 -7.48 -25.72
CA VAL A 155 -5.49 -6.77 -26.36
C VAL A 155 -4.23 -6.70 -25.47
N HIS A 156 -4.13 -7.59 -24.48
CA HIS A 156 -3.00 -7.73 -23.55
C HIS A 156 -2.71 -6.50 -22.67
N ILE A 157 -3.74 -5.74 -22.32
CA ILE A 157 -3.67 -4.71 -21.29
C ILE A 157 -4.30 -5.25 -20.01
N ALA A 158 -3.47 -5.67 -19.06
CA ALA A 158 -3.94 -6.16 -17.77
C ALA A 158 -4.35 -4.98 -16.86
N ALA A 159 -5.65 -4.88 -16.61
CA ALA A 159 -6.25 -3.99 -15.62
C ALA A 159 -7.34 -4.77 -14.86
N ASN A 160 -8.00 -4.15 -13.89
CA ASN A 160 -9.13 -4.77 -13.21
C ASN A 160 -10.30 -3.79 -13.14
N LYS A 161 -11.52 -4.31 -13.24
CA LYS A 161 -12.73 -3.51 -12.96
C LYS A 161 -12.75 -3.15 -11.47
N ASN A 162 -13.25 -1.95 -11.17
CA ASN A 162 -13.35 -1.41 -9.82
C ASN A 162 -14.69 -0.69 -9.65
N THR A 163 -15.31 -0.85 -8.49
CA THR A 163 -16.45 -0.05 -8.05
C THR A 163 -16.03 1.41 -7.90
N VAL A 164 -16.89 2.34 -8.29
CA VAL A 164 -16.70 3.78 -8.14
C VAL A 164 -17.84 4.40 -7.30
N PRO A 165 -17.61 5.55 -6.63
CA PRO A 165 -18.64 6.19 -5.81
C PRO A 165 -19.97 6.35 -6.55
N GLY A 166 -21.07 5.94 -5.92
CA GLY A 166 -22.42 5.95 -6.49
C GLY A 166 -22.86 4.64 -7.19
N ASP A 167 -22.01 3.61 -7.21
CA ASP A 167 -22.44 2.29 -7.71
C ASP A 167 -23.43 1.66 -6.73
N VAL A 168 -24.48 1.03 -7.26
CA VAL A 168 -25.49 0.31 -6.47
C VAL A 168 -25.11 -1.15 -6.21
N SER A 169 -24.18 -1.69 -6.99
CA SER A 169 -23.55 -2.99 -6.82
C SER A 169 -22.12 -2.93 -7.34
N ALA A 170 -21.23 -3.69 -6.69
CA ALA A 170 -19.87 -3.92 -7.17
C ALA A 170 -19.83 -4.79 -8.43
#